data_AF-A0A2E1VNP4-F1
#
_entry.id   AF-A0A2E1VNP4-F1
#
_cell.length_a   1.000
_cell.length_b   1.000
_cell.length_c   1.000
_cell.angle_alpha   90.00
_cell.angle_beta   90.00
_cell.angle_gamma   90.00
#
_symmetry.space_group_name_H-M   'P 1'
#
loop_
_entity.id
_entity.type
_entity.pdbx_description
1 polymer ?
#
loop_
_entity_poly.entity_id
_entity_poly.type
_entity_poly.pdbx_seq_one_letter_code
_entity_poly.pdbx_strand_id
1 'polypeptide(L)'
;MLLSLTISMMAQFSASPQQPAPFGLPSPNSSAGAISLQQGPAVVEDFEAYTIAVGSAELTGSSVIFEGTITGTGQGPGLVLPGCSYYCDPSGSIQWNGDTYFGLDTKKILATVSDARLGIRYYTPQASVSMNLHAFDGFPDNALVEAYDSTGALVDTVGPLVVPDSSPVPITLTGPNIARVEINSLSYPWSPIIDNHDYDTGTSCGLQLSASGSCPGPMTFTVNGGAPGDPCKFGYAFGTGSYVIPGGPCGGTVTGLDATATPLPGTYFFDGAGQVNQTFFVPPAACGAVYVQAINLADCCTSNVIAL
;
A
#
# COMPACT_ATOMS: atom_id res chain seq x y z
N MET A 1 -81.95 2.68 -20.35
CA MET A 1 -82.07 1.27 -20.76
C MET A 1 -80.77 0.59 -20.38
N LEU A 2 -80.83 -0.34 -19.41
CA LEU A 2 -79.86 -1.35 -18.93
C LEU A 2 -78.39 -0.90 -18.66
N LEU A 3 -77.79 -0.94 -17.45
CA LEU A 3 -77.67 -1.92 -16.34
C LEU A 3 -76.59 -3.01 -16.54
N SER A 4 -75.63 -3.07 -15.58
CA SER A 4 -74.71 -4.18 -15.21
C SER A 4 -73.58 -4.57 -16.21
N LEU A 5 -72.43 -5.12 -15.83
CA LEU A 5 -72.14 -6.11 -14.79
C LEU A 5 -70.62 -6.17 -14.42
N THR A 6 -70.32 -6.44 -13.16
CA THR A 6 -69.04 -6.88 -12.56
C THR A 6 -68.63 -8.31 -12.93
N ILE A 7 -67.32 -8.62 -13.04
CA ILE A 7 -66.78 -9.97 -12.80
C ILE A 7 -65.49 -9.90 -11.97
N SER A 8 -65.52 -10.62 -10.85
CA SER A 8 -64.45 -10.99 -9.93
C SER A 8 -63.92 -12.38 -10.31
N MET A 9 -62.62 -12.64 -10.17
CA MET A 9 -62.10 -14.00 -10.02
C MET A 9 -60.91 -14.02 -9.04
N MET A 10 -61.15 -14.68 -7.90
CA MET A 10 -60.15 -15.25 -7.01
C MET A 10 -59.60 -16.55 -7.62
N ALA A 11 -58.34 -16.87 -7.36
CA ALA A 11 -57.82 -18.23 -7.44
C ALA A 11 -57.10 -18.58 -6.12
N GLN A 12 -57.65 -19.56 -5.41
CA GLN A 12 -57.04 -20.27 -4.29
C GLN A 12 -56.04 -21.31 -4.83
N PHE A 13 -54.91 -21.49 -4.15
CA PHE A 13 -54.18 -22.76 -4.20
C PHE A 13 -53.89 -23.28 -2.80
N SER A 14 -54.11 -24.57 -2.68
CA SER A 14 -54.19 -25.42 -1.49
C SER A 14 -52.83 -25.79 -0.91
N ALA A 15 -52.82 -26.03 0.41
CA ALA A 15 -51.74 -26.64 1.15
C ALA A 15 -51.69 -28.17 0.97
N SER A 16 -50.48 -28.73 1.06
CA SER A 16 -50.23 -30.08 1.55
C SER A 16 -49.02 -30.07 2.51
N PRO A 17 -49.02 -30.91 3.57
CA PRO A 17 -48.02 -30.86 4.64
C PRO A 17 -46.85 -31.81 4.36
N GLN A 18 -45.64 -31.42 4.75
CA GLN A 18 -44.47 -32.30 4.73
C GLN A 18 -43.90 -32.48 6.14
N GLN A 19 -43.71 -33.76 6.50
CA GLN A 19 -43.26 -34.30 7.78
C GLN A 19 -41.89 -33.79 8.27
N PRO A 20 -41.61 -33.88 9.58
CA PRO A 20 -40.33 -33.53 10.17
C PRO A 20 -39.31 -34.69 10.11
N ALA A 21 -38.03 -34.32 9.98
CA ALA A 21 -36.88 -35.19 10.17
C ALA A 21 -35.75 -34.39 10.88
N PRO A 22 -34.69 -35.01 11.39
CA PRO A 22 -34.41 -35.06 12.83
C PRO A 22 -33.15 -34.27 13.22
N PHE A 23 -32.93 -34.19 14.54
CA PHE A 23 -31.71 -33.80 15.25
C PHE A 23 -30.41 -33.73 14.44
N GLY A 24 -29.81 -32.54 14.45
CA GLY A 24 -28.40 -32.29 14.14
C GLY A 24 -28.02 -30.88 14.59
N LEU A 25 -27.50 -30.75 15.81
CA LEU A 25 -26.85 -29.52 16.27
C LEU A 25 -25.55 -29.32 15.47
N PRO A 26 -25.33 -28.18 14.81
CA PRO A 26 -23.99 -27.80 14.40
C PRO A 26 -23.23 -27.31 15.63
N SER A 27 -22.07 -27.91 15.90
CA SER A 27 -21.04 -27.35 16.79
C SER A 27 -20.73 -25.90 16.41
N PRO A 28 -20.47 -25.00 17.37
CA PRO A 28 -19.88 -23.73 17.06
C PRO A 28 -18.44 -23.98 16.62
N ASN A 29 -18.20 -23.96 15.31
CA ASN A 29 -16.85 -23.71 14.81
C ASN A 29 -16.50 -22.28 15.24
N SER A 30 -15.66 -22.20 16.27
CA SER A 30 -14.85 -21.03 16.58
C SER A 30 -13.97 -20.74 15.37
N SER A 31 -14.46 -19.90 14.46
CA SER A 31 -13.63 -19.22 13.49
C SER A 31 -12.68 -18.31 14.27
N ALA A 32 -11.41 -18.69 14.33
CA ALA A 32 -10.33 -17.78 14.66
C ALA A 32 -10.48 -16.54 13.77
N GLY A 33 -10.61 -15.37 14.38
CA GLY A 33 -10.74 -14.12 13.66
C GLY A 33 -9.52 -13.93 12.78
N ALA A 34 -9.75 -13.86 11.46
CA ALA A 34 -8.75 -13.34 10.55
C ALA A 34 -8.51 -11.88 10.94
N ILE A 35 -7.33 -11.59 11.48
CA ILE A 35 -6.87 -10.21 11.65
C ILE A 35 -6.61 -9.71 10.23
N SER A 36 -7.54 -8.92 9.70
CA SER A 36 -7.33 -8.16 8.48
C SER A 36 -6.30 -7.07 8.79
N LEU A 37 -5.04 -7.29 8.43
CA LEU A 37 -4.04 -6.23 8.37
C LEU A 37 -4.48 -5.27 7.26
N GLN A 38 -5.12 -4.17 7.67
CA GLN A 38 -5.65 -3.18 6.74
C GLN A 38 -4.49 -2.40 6.13
N GLN A 39 -4.41 -2.38 4.80
CA GLN A 39 -3.34 -1.74 4.02
C GLN A 39 -3.42 -0.21 4.11
N GLY A 40 -2.26 0.44 4.14
CA GLY A 40 -2.09 1.87 3.92
C GLY A 40 -2.38 2.38 2.52
N PRO A 41 -2.24 3.69 2.24
CA PRO A 41 -2.13 4.17 0.87
C PRO A 41 -0.89 3.53 0.25
N ALA A 42 -1.13 2.67 -0.73
CA ALA A 42 -0.15 2.21 -1.69
C ALA A 42 0.69 3.38 -2.21
N VAL A 43 2.01 3.25 -2.12
CA VAL A 43 2.97 4.13 -2.78
C VAL A 43 3.63 3.32 -3.87
N VAL A 44 3.71 3.90 -5.07
CA VAL A 44 4.34 3.28 -6.23
C VAL A 44 5.68 3.93 -6.47
N GLU A 45 6.76 3.16 -6.27
CA GLU A 45 8.09 3.50 -6.77
C GLU A 45 8.19 3.15 -8.25
N ASP A 46 8.36 4.17 -9.10
CA ASP A 46 8.50 4.05 -10.55
C ASP A 46 9.96 4.16 -11.03
N PHE A 47 10.91 4.39 -10.12
CA PHE A 47 12.35 4.53 -10.40
C PHE A 47 12.71 5.66 -11.37
N GLU A 48 11.82 6.63 -11.59
CA GLU A 48 11.98 7.65 -12.62
C GLU A 48 12.84 8.84 -12.19
N ALA A 49 13.10 8.98 -10.89
CA ALA A 49 13.85 10.10 -10.31
C ALA A 49 15.33 10.12 -10.72
N TYR A 50 15.90 8.99 -11.14
CA TYR A 50 17.31 8.90 -11.52
C TYR A 50 17.58 9.54 -12.88
N THR A 51 18.58 10.42 -12.96
CA THR A 51 18.99 11.02 -14.23
C THR A 51 20.01 10.12 -14.92
N ILE A 52 19.62 9.54 -16.03
CA ILE A 52 20.48 8.70 -16.86
C ILE A 52 20.19 8.96 -18.34
N ALA A 53 21.22 8.86 -19.19
CA ALA A 53 21.04 9.02 -20.61
C ALA A 53 20.19 7.88 -21.21
N VAL A 54 19.37 8.22 -22.20
CA VAL A 54 18.61 7.24 -22.99
C VAL A 54 19.55 6.21 -23.60
N GLY A 55 19.17 4.94 -23.53
CA GLY A 55 19.93 3.81 -24.05
C GLY A 55 21.19 3.49 -23.25
N SER A 56 21.32 4.03 -22.04
CA SER A 56 22.48 3.83 -21.15
C SER A 56 22.09 3.13 -19.86
N ALA A 57 23.09 2.56 -19.19
CA ALA A 57 22.97 2.02 -17.84
C ALA A 57 24.09 2.56 -16.96
N GLU A 58 23.83 2.67 -15.67
CA GLU A 58 24.77 3.23 -14.69
C GLU A 58 24.77 2.39 -13.41
N LEU A 59 25.96 1.98 -12.98
CA LEU A 59 26.14 1.39 -11.66
C LEU A 59 26.05 2.50 -10.61
N THR A 60 25.17 2.33 -9.63
CA THR A 60 25.03 3.31 -8.53
C THR A 60 26.28 3.38 -7.66
N GLY A 61 27.17 2.39 -7.74
CA GLY A 61 28.34 2.26 -6.87
C GLY A 61 27.98 1.84 -5.45
N SER A 62 26.70 1.49 -5.20
CA SER A 62 26.20 1.05 -3.90
C SER A 62 25.50 -0.30 -4.01
N SER A 63 25.76 -1.18 -3.04
CA SER A 63 25.02 -2.43 -2.87
C SER A 63 23.67 -2.23 -2.18
N VAL A 64 23.40 -1.03 -1.64
CA VAL A 64 22.13 -0.70 -0.99
C VAL A 64 21.71 0.71 -1.40
N ILE A 65 20.46 0.89 -1.81
CA ILE A 65 19.85 2.20 -2.07
C ILE A 65 18.59 2.36 -1.21
N PHE A 66 18.41 3.56 -0.68
CA PHE A 66 17.29 4.03 0.14
C PHE A 66 17.12 5.55 -0.09
N GLU A 67 16.08 6.18 0.44
CA GLU A 67 15.73 7.57 0.14
C GLU A 67 16.85 8.57 0.46
N GLY A 68 17.70 8.27 1.44
CA GLY A 68 18.86 9.08 1.82
C GLY A 68 20.14 8.80 1.01
N THR A 69 20.10 7.89 0.03
CA THR A 69 21.30 7.48 -0.72
C THR A 69 21.76 8.59 -1.68
N ILE A 70 23.07 8.83 -1.70
CA ILE A 70 23.76 9.57 -2.76
C ILE A 70 24.64 8.57 -3.51
N THR A 71 24.43 8.41 -4.82
CA THR A 71 25.17 7.43 -5.63
C THR A 71 26.62 7.85 -5.87
N GLY A 72 27.43 6.93 -6.40
CA GLY A 72 28.81 7.19 -6.82
C GLY A 72 28.92 8.28 -7.90
N THR A 73 27.84 8.60 -8.61
CA THR A 73 27.78 9.72 -9.57
C THR A 73 27.29 11.03 -8.97
N GLY A 74 27.00 11.04 -7.66
CA GLY A 74 26.60 12.23 -6.91
C GLY A 74 25.12 12.57 -7.00
N GLN A 75 24.29 11.68 -7.56
CA GLN A 75 22.83 11.85 -7.60
C GLN A 75 22.19 11.42 -6.28
N GLY A 76 21.12 12.11 -5.88
CA GLY A 76 20.42 11.90 -4.61
C GLY A 76 20.64 13.06 -3.62
N PRO A 77 19.96 13.04 -2.45
CA PRO A 77 18.97 12.06 -1.99
C PRO A 77 17.65 12.11 -2.78
N GLY A 78 16.72 11.21 -2.48
CA GLY A 78 15.37 11.16 -3.09
C GLY A 78 15.33 10.42 -4.43
N LEU A 79 16.23 9.46 -4.65
CA LEU A 79 16.24 8.62 -5.85
C LEU A 79 15.24 7.47 -5.80
N VAL A 80 14.84 7.09 -4.58
CA VAL A 80 13.74 6.18 -4.30
C VAL A 80 12.87 6.80 -3.20
N LEU A 81 11.61 6.45 -3.20
CA LEU A 81 10.61 6.80 -2.21
C LEU A 81 10.94 6.15 -0.86
N PRO A 82 10.55 6.78 0.25
CA PRO A 82 10.79 6.23 1.58
C PRO A 82 10.01 4.94 1.83
N GLY A 83 10.35 4.22 2.90
CA GLY A 83 9.61 3.06 3.40
C GLY A 83 10.23 1.70 3.09
N CYS A 84 11.23 1.65 2.20
CA CYS A 84 12.04 0.46 1.99
C CYS A 84 13.48 0.80 1.56
N SER A 85 14.34 -0.21 1.59
CA SER A 85 15.65 -0.19 0.95
C SER A 85 15.78 -1.33 -0.06
N TYR A 86 16.37 -1.05 -1.22
CA TYR A 86 16.73 -2.04 -2.23
C TYR A 86 18.19 -2.41 -2.06
N TYR A 87 18.52 -3.70 -2.14
CA TYR A 87 19.87 -4.18 -1.93
C TYR A 87 20.26 -5.30 -2.90
N CYS A 88 21.55 -5.35 -3.19
CA CYS A 88 22.20 -6.40 -3.97
C CYS A 88 22.90 -7.35 -3.00
N ASP A 89 22.60 -8.64 -3.10
CA ASP A 89 23.20 -9.70 -2.28
C ASP A 89 23.65 -10.87 -3.19
N PRO A 90 24.68 -11.66 -2.85
CA PRO A 90 25.61 -11.54 -1.71
C PRO A 90 26.64 -10.42 -1.85
N SER A 91 26.82 -9.89 -3.07
CA SER A 91 27.71 -8.78 -3.37
C SER A 91 27.25 -8.12 -4.66
N GLY A 92 27.80 -6.95 -5.02
CA GLY A 92 27.52 -6.28 -6.28
C GLY A 92 27.06 -4.84 -6.12
N SER A 93 26.47 -4.30 -7.18
CA SER A 93 25.92 -2.94 -7.22
C SER A 93 24.53 -2.99 -7.81
N ILE A 94 23.65 -2.12 -7.32
CA ILE A 94 22.43 -1.79 -8.04
C ILE A 94 22.83 -1.06 -9.33
N GLN A 95 22.18 -1.39 -10.43
CA GLN A 95 22.28 -0.69 -11.71
C GLN A 95 20.96 -0.06 -12.05
N TRP A 96 21.00 1.22 -12.41
CA TRP A 96 19.89 1.90 -13.06
C TRP A 96 20.02 1.74 -14.57
N ASN A 97 18.93 1.34 -15.22
CA ASN A 97 18.84 1.23 -16.66
C ASN A 97 17.95 2.36 -17.14
N GLY A 98 18.43 3.15 -18.10
CA GLY A 98 17.66 4.22 -18.71
C GLY A 98 16.68 3.70 -19.76
N ASP A 99 15.78 4.57 -20.18
CA ASP A 99 14.83 4.31 -21.26
C ASP A 99 15.55 3.74 -22.49
N THR A 100 14.91 2.80 -23.18
CA THR A 100 15.40 2.07 -24.37
C THR A 100 16.63 1.18 -24.16
N TYR A 101 17.24 1.15 -22.97
CA TYR A 101 18.38 0.29 -22.70
C TYR A 101 17.96 -1.18 -22.85
N PHE A 102 18.44 -1.84 -23.90
CA PHE A 102 18.02 -3.19 -24.30
C PHE A 102 16.48 -3.37 -24.34
N GLY A 103 15.77 -2.40 -24.91
CA GLY A 103 14.33 -2.51 -25.18
C GLY A 103 13.41 -2.08 -24.05
N LEU A 104 13.94 -1.73 -22.87
CA LEU A 104 13.13 -1.20 -21.76
C LEU A 104 12.43 0.11 -22.16
N ASP A 105 11.19 0.30 -21.71
CA ASP A 105 10.35 1.47 -22.04
C ASP A 105 10.50 2.65 -21.06
N THR A 106 10.78 2.36 -19.79
CA THR A 106 11.01 3.30 -18.69
C THR A 106 12.30 2.96 -17.94
N LYS A 107 12.68 3.77 -16.95
CA LYS A 107 13.84 3.51 -16.10
C LYS A 107 13.54 2.41 -15.11
N LYS A 108 14.53 1.53 -14.88
CA LYS A 108 14.34 0.35 -14.02
C LYS A 108 15.62 -0.03 -13.32
N ILE A 109 15.51 -0.76 -12.21
CA ILE A 109 16.67 -1.23 -11.46
C ILE A 109 16.84 -2.74 -11.52
N LEU A 110 18.08 -3.19 -11.37
CA LEU A 110 18.44 -4.58 -11.13
C LEU A 110 19.70 -4.69 -10.26
N ALA A 111 19.93 -5.87 -9.68
CA ALA A 111 21.14 -6.21 -8.96
C ALA A 111 22.16 -6.85 -9.91
N THR A 112 23.35 -6.25 -10.03
CA THR A 112 24.40 -6.70 -10.95
C THR A 112 25.52 -7.41 -10.21
N VAL A 113 25.93 -8.60 -10.70
CA VAL A 113 27.20 -9.37 -10.62
C VAL A 113 26.87 -10.85 -10.90
N SER A 114 27.79 -11.80 -10.67
CA SER A 114 27.48 -13.24 -10.65
C SER A 114 26.69 -13.63 -9.40
N ASP A 115 25.57 -14.33 -9.59
CA ASP A 115 24.66 -14.82 -8.55
C ASP A 115 24.02 -13.68 -7.72
N ALA A 116 23.81 -12.53 -8.36
CA ALA A 116 23.19 -11.38 -7.73
C ALA A 116 21.67 -11.59 -7.60
N ARG A 117 21.17 -11.36 -6.39
CA ARG A 117 19.74 -11.22 -6.12
C ARG A 117 19.42 -9.78 -5.76
N LEU A 118 18.27 -9.32 -6.26
CA LEU A 118 17.71 -8.05 -5.84
C LEU A 118 16.81 -8.32 -4.64
N GLY A 119 17.15 -7.70 -3.52
CA GLY A 119 16.36 -7.75 -2.32
C GLY A 119 15.70 -6.41 -2.01
N ILE A 120 14.53 -6.48 -1.40
CA ILE A 120 13.78 -5.34 -0.88
C ILE A 120 13.59 -5.58 0.60
N ARG A 121 13.90 -4.60 1.45
CA ARG A 121 13.64 -4.64 2.88
C ARG A 121 12.73 -3.48 3.26
N TYR A 122 11.56 -3.80 3.80
CA TYR A 122 10.59 -2.79 4.21
C TYR A 122 10.90 -2.32 5.63
N TYR A 123 10.68 -1.03 5.89
CA TYR A 123 10.84 -0.45 7.23
C TYR A 123 9.66 -0.80 8.13
N THR A 124 8.49 -1.02 7.52
CA THR A 124 7.27 -1.52 8.16
C THR A 124 6.84 -2.81 7.47
N PRO A 125 6.39 -3.85 8.20
CA PRO A 125 5.87 -5.06 7.58
C PRO A 125 4.66 -4.80 6.67
N GLN A 126 4.64 -5.45 5.52
CA GLN A 126 3.63 -5.29 4.48
C GLN A 126 2.60 -6.42 4.55
N ALA A 127 1.34 -6.13 4.22
CA ALA A 127 0.33 -7.17 4.00
C ALA A 127 0.30 -7.68 2.55
N SER A 128 0.68 -6.81 1.61
CA SER A 128 0.81 -7.10 0.19
C SER A 128 1.83 -6.16 -0.42
N VAL A 129 2.53 -6.63 -1.45
CA VAL A 129 3.38 -5.81 -2.31
C VAL A 129 3.22 -6.28 -3.75
N SER A 130 3.36 -5.38 -4.72
CA SER A 130 3.34 -5.73 -6.14
C SER A 130 4.41 -4.98 -6.91
N MET A 131 4.84 -5.54 -8.03
CA MET A 131 5.80 -4.92 -8.93
C MET A 131 5.70 -5.57 -10.31
N ASN A 132 6.30 -4.94 -11.31
CA ASN A 132 6.51 -5.52 -12.62
C ASN A 132 7.92 -6.11 -12.70
N LEU A 133 8.02 -7.35 -13.17
CA LEU A 133 9.29 -7.95 -13.57
C LEU A 133 9.51 -7.74 -15.06
N HIS A 134 10.76 -7.47 -15.43
CA HIS A 134 11.19 -7.31 -16.81
C HIS A 134 12.49 -8.08 -17.04
N ALA A 135 12.74 -8.40 -18.31
CA ALA A 135 14.02 -8.88 -18.81
C ALA A 135 14.52 -7.94 -19.92
N PHE A 136 15.73 -8.15 -20.39
CA PHE A 136 16.24 -7.41 -21.55
C PHE A 136 15.71 -8.05 -22.85
N ASP A 137 15.49 -7.25 -23.89
CA ASP A 137 15.11 -7.77 -25.21
C ASP A 137 16.17 -8.75 -25.73
N GLY A 138 15.72 -9.96 -26.09
CA GLY A 138 16.59 -11.05 -26.53
C GLY A 138 17.24 -11.85 -25.40
N PHE A 139 16.95 -11.52 -24.13
CA PHE A 139 17.46 -12.21 -22.94
C PHE A 139 16.31 -12.62 -22.00
N PRO A 140 15.41 -13.54 -22.42
CA PRO A 140 14.32 -14.01 -21.58
C PRO A 140 14.85 -14.66 -20.30
N ASP A 141 14.20 -14.39 -19.17
CA ASP A 141 14.56 -14.95 -17.87
C ASP A 141 13.48 -15.88 -17.29
N ASN A 142 13.85 -16.63 -16.27
CA ASN A 142 12.99 -17.37 -15.37
C ASN A 142 13.24 -16.82 -13.95
N ALA A 143 12.25 -16.18 -13.36
CA ALA A 143 12.37 -15.55 -12.05
C ALA A 143 11.74 -16.43 -10.95
N LEU A 144 12.33 -16.38 -9.76
CA LEU A 144 11.74 -16.84 -8.50
C LEU A 144 11.71 -15.67 -7.53
N VAL A 145 10.52 -15.36 -7.02
CA VAL A 145 10.32 -14.27 -6.06
C VAL A 145 9.80 -14.83 -4.75
N GLU A 146 10.44 -14.46 -3.65
CA GLU A 146 10.17 -15.00 -2.31
C GLU A 146 9.95 -13.85 -1.33
N ALA A 147 8.86 -13.90 -0.56
CA ALA A 147 8.56 -12.96 0.50
C ALA A 147 8.80 -13.61 1.87
N TYR A 148 9.44 -12.86 2.77
CA TYR A 148 9.77 -13.31 4.13
C TYR A 148 9.22 -12.36 5.17
N ASP A 149 8.82 -12.89 6.32
CA ASP A 149 8.46 -12.10 7.50
C ASP A 149 9.69 -11.57 8.25
N SER A 150 9.47 -10.83 9.34
CA SER A 150 10.53 -10.27 10.18
C SER A 150 11.36 -11.31 10.93
N THR A 151 10.89 -12.56 11.02
CA THR A 151 11.65 -13.68 11.60
C THR A 151 12.52 -14.39 10.57
N GLY A 152 12.34 -14.05 9.28
CA GLY A 152 13.00 -14.69 8.15
C GLY A 152 12.28 -15.93 7.63
N ALA A 153 11.05 -16.21 8.10
CA ALA A 153 10.23 -17.30 7.56
C ALA A 153 9.63 -16.90 6.21
N LEU A 154 9.63 -17.82 5.25
CA LEU A 154 8.97 -17.64 3.96
C LEU A 154 7.45 -17.54 4.17
N VAL A 155 6.83 -16.45 3.71
CA VAL A 155 5.39 -16.21 3.84
C VAL A 155 4.64 -16.23 2.51
N ASP A 156 5.32 -15.98 1.39
CA ASP A 156 4.74 -16.12 0.05
C ASP A 156 5.83 -16.37 -1.01
N THR A 157 5.44 -16.91 -2.16
CA THR A 157 6.32 -17.11 -3.30
C THR A 157 5.58 -17.03 -4.63
N VAL A 158 6.22 -16.39 -5.62
CA VAL A 158 5.79 -16.37 -7.02
C VAL A 158 6.93 -16.91 -7.88
N GLY A 159 6.70 -18.06 -8.52
CA GLY A 159 7.60 -18.63 -9.50
C GLY A 159 7.85 -20.14 -9.31
N PRO A 160 8.69 -20.75 -10.17
CA PRO A 160 9.38 -20.14 -11.30
C PRO A 160 8.41 -19.55 -12.34
N LEU A 161 8.67 -18.34 -12.82
CA LEU A 161 7.85 -17.67 -13.84
C LEU A 161 8.71 -17.18 -15.00
N VAL A 162 8.18 -17.23 -16.22
CA VAL A 162 8.88 -16.78 -17.44
C VAL A 162 8.73 -15.27 -17.57
N VAL A 163 9.86 -14.57 -17.70
CA VAL A 163 9.96 -13.13 -18.01
C VAL A 163 10.50 -13.01 -19.44
N PRO A 164 9.61 -12.87 -20.45
CA PRO A 164 9.97 -13.15 -21.84
C PRO A 164 10.92 -12.14 -22.47
N ASP A 165 10.82 -10.86 -22.12
CA ASP A 165 11.58 -9.75 -22.71
C ASP A 165 11.34 -8.48 -21.87
N SER A 166 11.49 -7.29 -22.49
CA SER A 166 11.20 -6.00 -21.87
C SER A 166 9.73 -5.78 -21.48
N SER A 167 8.81 -6.64 -21.90
CA SER A 167 7.39 -6.54 -21.53
C SER A 167 7.21 -6.78 -20.03
N PRO A 168 6.37 -5.95 -19.34
CA PRO A 168 6.11 -6.11 -17.92
C PRO A 168 5.39 -7.44 -17.63
N VAL A 169 5.90 -8.17 -16.64
CA VAL A 169 5.22 -9.31 -16.01
C VAL A 169 4.81 -8.90 -14.60
N PRO A 170 3.53 -8.53 -14.37
CA PRO A 170 3.08 -8.10 -13.06
C PRO A 170 3.07 -9.27 -12.08
N ILE A 171 3.55 -9.02 -10.87
CA ILE A 171 3.49 -9.95 -9.75
C ILE A 171 2.88 -9.29 -8.51
N THR A 172 2.29 -10.11 -7.65
CA THR A 172 1.79 -9.68 -6.35
C THR A 172 2.16 -10.75 -5.33
N LEU A 173 2.70 -10.30 -4.20
CA LEU A 173 2.98 -11.14 -3.04
C LEU A 173 2.03 -10.72 -1.91
N THR A 174 1.38 -11.69 -1.29
CA THR A 174 0.44 -11.49 -0.18
C THR A 174 0.83 -12.37 0.98
N GLY A 175 0.95 -11.80 2.16
CA GLY A 175 1.37 -12.55 3.33
C GLY A 175 1.30 -11.71 4.60
N PRO A 176 1.18 -12.35 5.78
CA PRO A 176 1.23 -11.62 7.03
C PRO A 176 2.64 -11.06 7.23
N ASN A 177 2.75 -9.75 7.47
CA ASN A 177 3.97 -9.08 7.91
C ASN A 177 5.20 -9.29 6.99
N ILE A 178 5.03 -9.21 5.67
CA ILE A 178 6.14 -9.26 4.71
C ILE A 178 7.16 -8.15 5.07
N ALA A 179 8.33 -8.54 5.54
CA ALA A 179 9.40 -7.61 5.92
C ALA A 179 10.51 -7.56 4.87
N ARG A 180 10.59 -8.57 4.00
CA ARG A 180 11.62 -8.70 2.98
C ARG A 180 11.09 -9.43 1.75
N VAL A 181 11.50 -8.98 0.57
CA VAL A 181 11.34 -9.71 -0.70
C VAL A 181 12.71 -9.99 -1.29
N GLU A 182 12.90 -11.18 -1.87
CA GLU A 182 14.10 -11.55 -2.63
C GLU A 182 13.69 -11.99 -4.04
N ILE A 183 14.39 -11.46 -5.05
CA ILE A 183 14.08 -11.61 -6.47
C ILE A 183 15.29 -12.24 -7.15
N ASN A 184 15.15 -13.49 -7.54
CA ASN A 184 16.23 -14.33 -8.04
C ASN A 184 16.02 -14.63 -9.53
N SER A 185 17.10 -14.53 -10.30
CA SER A 185 17.15 -15.07 -11.65
C SER A 185 17.56 -16.53 -11.57
N LEU A 186 16.91 -17.36 -12.39
CA LEU A 186 17.28 -18.77 -12.58
C LEU A 186 18.05 -18.99 -13.89
N SER A 187 18.20 -17.96 -14.73
CA SER A 187 18.82 -18.07 -16.06
C SER A 187 20.11 -17.26 -16.19
N TYR A 188 20.24 -16.18 -15.41
CA TYR A 188 21.31 -15.22 -15.54
C TYR A 188 22.02 -14.93 -14.23
N PRO A 189 23.27 -14.42 -14.30
CA PRO A 189 23.99 -14.03 -13.09
C PRO A 189 23.39 -12.80 -12.40
N TRP A 190 22.66 -11.94 -13.11
CA TRP A 190 22.00 -10.76 -12.56
C TRP A 190 20.55 -11.04 -12.16
N SER A 191 19.96 -10.20 -11.30
CA SER A 191 18.55 -10.34 -10.94
C SER A 191 17.61 -9.98 -12.11
N PRO A 192 16.34 -10.44 -12.08
CA PRO A 192 15.29 -9.81 -12.85
C PRO A 192 15.26 -8.30 -12.61
N ILE A 193 14.79 -7.58 -13.61
CA ILE A 193 14.66 -6.12 -13.59
C ILE A 193 13.30 -5.80 -12.97
N ILE A 194 13.23 -4.81 -12.08
CA ILE A 194 11.96 -4.41 -11.46
C ILE A 194 11.55 -2.99 -11.82
N ASP A 195 10.23 -2.78 -11.83
CA ASP A 195 9.59 -1.50 -12.03
C ASP A 195 8.24 -1.43 -11.29
N ASN A 196 7.69 -0.23 -11.10
CA ASN A 196 6.38 0.04 -10.53
C ASN A 196 6.12 -0.74 -9.23
N HIS A 197 7.05 -0.62 -8.27
CA HIS A 197 6.97 -1.32 -7.00
C HIS A 197 5.98 -0.61 -6.06
N ASP A 198 4.83 -1.24 -5.86
CA ASP A 198 3.75 -0.82 -4.98
C ASP A 198 3.88 -1.46 -3.60
N TYR A 199 4.00 -0.62 -2.58
CA TYR A 199 4.09 -1.00 -1.17
C TYR A 199 3.53 0.08 -0.25
N ASP A 200 3.26 -0.28 1.00
CA ASP A 200 2.88 0.64 2.06
C ASP A 200 4.15 1.25 2.68
N THR A 201 4.24 2.58 2.73
CA THR A 201 5.39 3.26 3.36
C THR A 201 5.40 3.15 4.88
N GLY A 202 4.41 2.50 5.48
CA GLY A 202 4.27 2.41 6.92
C GLY A 202 3.91 3.73 7.58
N THR A 203 3.63 4.77 6.78
CA THR A 203 2.99 6.00 7.29
C THR A 203 1.54 5.77 7.65
N SER A 204 0.99 4.61 7.31
CA SER A 204 -0.35 4.15 7.66
C SER A 204 -0.27 2.72 8.16
N CYS A 205 -0.32 2.50 9.47
CA CYS A 205 -0.62 1.18 10.01
C CYS A 205 -2.09 0.79 9.80
N GLY A 206 -2.61 0.96 8.57
CA GLY A 206 -4.00 0.69 8.23
C GLY A 206 -4.99 1.75 8.68
N LEU A 207 -4.52 2.92 9.14
CA LEU A 207 -5.40 4.04 9.45
C LEU A 207 -6.08 4.55 8.19
N GLN A 208 -7.41 4.45 8.14
CA GLN A 208 -8.21 4.87 7.00
C GLN A 208 -9.20 5.95 7.42
N LEU A 209 -9.00 7.16 6.92
CA LEU A 209 -9.83 8.33 7.10
C LEU A 209 -10.84 8.44 5.94
N SER A 210 -12.10 8.57 6.31
CA SER A 210 -13.22 8.87 5.41
C SER A 210 -14.06 10.01 6.00
N ALA A 211 -14.83 10.70 5.16
CA ALA A 211 -15.76 11.73 5.60
C ALA A 211 -17.13 11.57 4.93
N SER A 212 -18.18 11.99 5.63
CA SER A 212 -19.56 12.03 5.14
C SER A 212 -20.29 13.26 5.68
N GLY A 213 -21.33 13.73 4.98
CA GLY A 213 -22.08 14.93 5.35
C GLY A 213 -22.01 16.02 4.28
N SER A 214 -22.30 17.26 4.66
CA SER A 214 -22.35 18.39 3.73
C SER A 214 -21.21 19.36 3.98
N CYS A 215 -20.55 19.79 2.90
CA CYS A 215 -19.64 20.93 2.91
C CYS A 215 -20.25 22.09 2.10
N PRO A 216 -20.57 23.25 2.71
CA PRO A 216 -20.44 23.56 4.14
C PRO A 216 -21.47 22.86 5.02
N GLY A 217 -21.15 22.72 6.31
CA GLY A 217 -22.05 22.16 7.31
C GLY A 217 -21.39 21.09 8.19
N PRO A 218 -22.19 20.33 8.94
CA PRO A 218 -21.68 19.22 9.73
C PRO A 218 -21.17 18.10 8.80
N MET A 219 -19.90 17.74 8.98
CA MET A 219 -19.28 16.56 8.37
C MET A 219 -18.77 15.62 9.45
N THR A 220 -19.04 14.33 9.30
CA THR A 220 -18.53 13.26 10.15
C THR A 220 -17.32 12.63 9.51
N PHE A 221 -16.22 12.64 10.25
CA PHE A 221 -14.95 12.04 9.91
C PHE A 221 -14.82 10.72 10.66
N THR A 222 -14.57 9.66 9.92
CA THR A 222 -14.43 8.31 10.43
C THR A 222 -13.02 7.82 10.15
N VAL A 223 -12.28 7.51 11.21
CA VAL A 223 -10.96 6.88 11.15
C VAL A 223 -11.12 5.43 11.59
N ASN A 224 -10.69 4.49 10.76
CA ASN A 224 -10.62 3.06 11.08
C ASN A 224 -9.16 2.63 11.23
N GLY A 225 -8.91 1.49 11.88
CA GLY A 225 -7.60 0.82 11.87
C GLY A 225 -6.74 1.07 13.12
N GLY A 226 -7.22 1.83 14.11
CA GLY A 226 -6.52 2.01 15.39
C GLY A 226 -6.82 0.89 16.39
N ALA A 227 -5.97 0.69 17.41
CA ALA A 227 -6.28 -0.25 18.48
C ALA A 227 -7.30 0.36 19.47
N PRO A 228 -8.21 -0.45 20.06
CA PRO A 228 -9.18 0.07 21.03
C PRO A 228 -8.54 0.84 22.19
N GLY A 229 -9.00 2.07 22.40
CA GLY A 229 -8.50 2.98 23.43
C GLY A 229 -7.28 3.81 23.02
N ASP A 230 -6.72 3.61 21.83
CA ASP A 230 -5.61 4.42 21.37
C ASP A 230 -6.03 5.88 21.13
N PRO A 231 -5.17 6.86 21.45
CA PRO A 231 -5.42 8.28 21.19
C PRO A 231 -5.29 8.61 19.70
N CYS A 232 -6.27 9.31 19.14
CA CYS A 232 -6.31 9.80 17.76
C CYS A 232 -6.39 11.32 17.72
N LYS A 233 -5.69 11.93 16.76
CA LYS A 233 -5.67 13.38 16.52
C LYS A 233 -5.95 13.66 15.05
N PHE A 234 -6.78 14.65 14.77
CA PHE A 234 -6.99 15.15 13.42
C PHE A 234 -6.13 16.40 13.18
N GLY A 235 -5.67 16.58 11.95
CA GLY A 235 -5.01 17.79 11.48
C GLY A 235 -5.54 18.18 10.10
N TYR A 236 -5.40 19.45 9.75
CA TYR A 236 -5.78 19.97 8.44
C TYR A 236 -4.71 20.89 7.86
N ALA A 237 -4.69 21.05 6.55
CA ALA A 237 -3.81 21.98 5.83
C ALA A 237 -4.51 22.53 4.58
N PHE A 238 -3.92 23.55 3.95
CA PHE A 238 -4.40 24.13 2.69
C PHE A 238 -3.75 23.52 1.44
N GLY A 239 -2.88 22.52 1.63
CA GLY A 239 -2.23 21.76 0.58
C GLY A 239 -1.72 20.41 1.10
N THR A 240 -1.41 19.50 0.16
CA THR A 240 -0.69 18.26 0.45
C THR A 240 0.83 18.51 0.45
N GLY A 241 1.58 17.69 1.18
CA GLY A 241 3.02 17.86 1.28
C GLY A 241 3.66 16.87 2.25
N SER A 242 4.79 17.28 2.83
CA SER A 242 5.60 16.45 3.75
C SER A 242 5.94 17.22 5.04
N TYR A 243 4.92 17.64 5.77
CA TYR A 243 5.13 18.34 7.04
C TYR A 243 5.63 17.40 8.14
N VAL A 244 6.69 17.80 8.83
CA VAL A 244 7.25 17.06 9.97
C VAL A 244 6.66 17.60 11.26
N ILE A 245 6.04 16.75 12.07
CA ILE A 245 5.51 17.15 13.38
C ILE A 245 6.67 17.59 14.27
N PRO A 246 6.68 18.85 14.78
CA PRO A 246 7.86 19.41 15.44
C PRO A 246 8.09 18.88 16.87
N GLY A 247 7.10 18.25 17.50
CA GLY A 247 7.24 17.72 18.85
C GLY A 247 5.98 17.02 19.37
N GLY A 248 6.05 16.54 20.62
CA GLY A 248 4.99 15.74 21.25
C GLY A 248 5.21 14.24 21.06
N PRO A 249 4.18 13.40 21.38
CA PRO A 249 4.28 11.94 21.28
C PRO A 249 4.71 11.44 19.91
N CYS A 250 4.36 12.18 18.85
CA CYS A 250 4.70 11.88 17.46
C CYS A 250 5.59 12.93 16.81
N GLY A 251 6.47 13.56 17.61
CA GLY A 251 7.51 14.42 17.05
C GLY A 251 8.41 13.64 16.09
N GLY A 252 8.66 14.22 14.91
CA GLY A 252 9.45 13.60 13.84
C GLY A 252 8.64 12.83 12.79
N THR A 253 7.37 12.53 13.05
CA THR A 253 6.49 11.90 12.05
C THR A 253 6.25 12.85 10.87
N VAL A 254 6.43 12.33 9.66
CA VAL A 254 6.11 13.03 8.40
C VAL A 254 4.63 12.79 8.08
N THR A 255 3.88 13.86 7.84
CA THR A 255 2.47 13.81 7.44
C THR A 255 2.32 14.01 5.93
N GLY A 256 1.14 13.70 5.38
CA GLY A 256 0.83 13.98 3.97
C GLY A 256 0.35 15.41 3.70
N LEU A 257 0.46 16.28 4.71
CA LEU A 257 0.00 17.67 4.70
C LEU A 257 1.17 18.62 4.44
N ASP A 258 0.92 19.80 3.86
CA ASP A 258 1.95 20.82 3.66
C ASP A 258 2.33 21.57 4.94
N ALA A 259 3.23 22.56 4.81
CA ALA A 259 3.73 23.35 5.94
C ALA A 259 2.67 24.20 6.67
N THR A 260 1.44 24.26 6.17
CA THR A 260 0.30 24.92 6.84
C THR A 260 -0.47 24.01 7.79
N ALA A 261 -0.02 22.76 7.95
CA ALA A 261 -0.62 21.76 8.82
C ALA A 261 -0.90 22.29 10.23
N THR A 262 -2.17 22.25 10.62
CA THR A 262 -2.69 22.72 11.90
C THR A 262 -3.47 21.59 12.57
N PRO A 263 -3.13 21.20 13.82
CA PRO A 263 -3.89 20.19 14.54
C PRO A 263 -5.27 20.73 14.94
N LEU A 264 -6.32 19.92 14.79
CA LEU A 264 -7.64 20.25 15.32
C LEU A 264 -7.66 20.12 16.85
N PRO A 265 -8.48 20.92 17.57
CA PRO A 265 -8.63 20.80 19.02
C PRO A 265 -9.14 19.42 19.45
N GLY A 266 -8.73 18.96 20.63
CA GLY A 266 -9.18 17.69 21.22
C GLY A 266 -8.31 16.48 20.86
N THR A 267 -8.38 15.46 21.69
CA THR A 267 -7.82 14.13 21.41
C THR A 267 -8.98 13.15 21.52
N TYR A 268 -9.12 12.30 20.53
CA TYR A 268 -10.18 11.33 20.43
C TYR A 268 -9.62 9.95 20.72
N PHE A 269 -10.47 8.96 20.95
CA PHE A 269 -10.01 7.62 21.29
C PHE A 269 -10.74 6.62 20.41
N PHE A 270 -9.98 5.66 19.85
CA PHE A 270 -10.56 4.55 19.11
C PHE A 270 -11.47 3.73 20.03
N ASP A 271 -12.66 3.40 19.55
CA ASP A 271 -13.63 2.59 20.28
C ASP A 271 -13.25 1.09 20.28
N GLY A 272 -14.13 0.24 20.82
CA GLY A 272 -13.91 -1.20 20.86
C GLY A 272 -13.76 -1.89 19.49
N ALA A 273 -14.15 -1.21 18.41
CA ALA A 273 -13.99 -1.69 17.04
C ALA A 273 -12.77 -1.09 16.33
N GLY A 274 -11.95 -0.29 17.02
CA GLY A 274 -10.81 0.38 16.41
C GLY A 274 -11.23 1.54 15.52
N GLN A 275 -12.34 2.21 15.85
CA GLN A 275 -12.88 3.33 15.07
C GLN A 275 -12.97 4.63 15.89
N VAL A 276 -12.71 5.76 15.24
CA VAL A 276 -13.02 7.11 15.74
C VAL A 276 -14.01 7.76 14.80
N ASN A 277 -15.18 8.17 15.32
CA ASN A 277 -16.19 8.94 14.58
C ASN A 277 -16.35 10.32 15.21
N GLN A 278 -15.98 11.39 14.49
CA GLN A 278 -16.07 12.76 14.97
C GLN A 278 -16.78 13.67 13.98
N THR A 279 -17.77 14.42 14.45
CA THR A 279 -18.47 15.40 13.63
C THR A 279 -17.93 16.80 13.90
N PHE A 280 -17.46 17.47 12.85
CA PHE A 280 -17.04 18.86 12.88
C PHE A 280 -17.96 19.71 12.01
N PHE A 281 -18.13 20.99 12.36
CA PHE A 281 -18.74 21.96 11.46
C PHE A 281 -17.68 22.49 10.50
N VAL A 282 -17.84 22.22 9.21
CA VAL A 282 -16.93 22.64 8.15
C VAL A 282 -17.40 23.97 7.56
N PRO A 283 -16.60 25.05 7.66
CA PRO A 283 -16.98 26.34 7.11
C PRO A 283 -16.94 26.33 5.58
N PRO A 284 -17.73 27.18 4.89
CA PRO A 284 -17.74 27.24 3.42
C PRO A 284 -16.37 27.46 2.77
N ALA A 285 -15.48 28.20 3.44
CA ALA A 285 -14.13 28.48 2.93
C ALA A 285 -13.19 27.27 2.93
N ALA A 286 -13.54 26.18 3.62
CA ALA A 286 -12.74 24.96 3.64
C ALA A 286 -13.11 23.97 2.52
N CYS A 287 -14.30 24.09 1.94
CA CYS A 287 -14.81 23.18 0.91
C CYS A 287 -14.02 23.36 -0.40
N GLY A 288 -13.37 22.30 -0.86
CA GLY A 288 -12.48 22.28 -2.02
C GLY A 288 -11.09 22.88 -1.78
N ALA A 289 -10.78 23.30 -0.55
CA ALA A 289 -9.57 24.07 -0.24
C ALA A 289 -8.74 23.50 0.93
N VAL A 290 -9.29 22.55 1.67
CA VAL A 290 -8.65 21.99 2.87
C VAL A 290 -8.46 20.49 2.72
N TYR A 291 -7.31 20.02 3.16
CA TYR A 291 -6.92 18.62 3.23
C TYR A 291 -6.88 18.19 4.70
N VAL A 292 -7.41 17.01 5.02
CA VAL A 292 -7.51 16.49 6.39
C VAL A 292 -6.79 15.15 6.48
N GLN A 293 -6.09 14.94 7.60
CA GLN A 293 -5.44 13.68 7.95
C GLN A 293 -5.66 13.39 9.44
N ALA A 294 -5.68 12.11 9.82
CA ALA A 294 -5.65 11.68 11.21
C ALA A 294 -4.30 11.04 11.55
N ILE A 295 -3.95 11.04 12.84
CA ILE A 295 -2.76 10.36 13.38
C ILE A 295 -3.14 9.64 14.68
N ASN A 296 -2.72 8.38 14.83
CA ASN A 296 -2.75 7.68 16.10
C ASN A 296 -1.52 8.11 16.91
N LEU A 297 -1.74 8.68 18.10
CA LEU A 297 -0.68 9.22 18.95
C LEU A 297 0.05 8.13 19.78
N ALA A 298 -0.41 6.88 19.75
CA ALA A 298 0.28 5.76 20.42
C ALA A 298 1.45 5.22 19.60
N ASP A 299 1.25 5.04 18.30
CA ASP A 299 2.20 4.43 17.36
C ASP A 299 2.67 5.40 16.26
N CYS A 300 2.11 6.62 16.24
CA CYS A 300 2.43 7.68 15.30
C CYS A 300 2.14 7.36 13.84
N CYS A 301 1.22 6.44 13.60
CA CYS A 301 0.68 6.20 12.28
C CYS A 301 -0.25 7.32 11.84
N THR A 302 -0.19 7.65 10.56
CA THR A 302 -1.09 8.61 9.91
C THR A 302 -2.11 7.90 9.02
N SER A 303 -3.26 8.52 8.77
CA SER A 303 -4.22 8.03 7.79
C SER A 303 -3.86 8.45 6.36
N ASN A 304 -4.63 8.01 5.37
CA ASN A 304 -4.72 8.73 4.10
C ASN A 304 -5.15 10.20 4.31
N VAL A 305 -4.80 11.05 3.34
CA VAL A 305 -5.26 12.44 3.27
C VAL A 305 -6.55 12.51 2.45
N ILE A 306 -7.55 13.25 2.91
CA ILE A 306 -8.78 13.53 2.16
C ILE A 306 -8.91 15.02 1.88
N ALA A 307 -9.41 15.39 0.71
CA ALA A 307 -9.84 16.75 0.42
C ALA A 307 -11.30 16.94 0.88
N LEU A 308 -11.63 18.11 1.41
CA LEU A 308 -13.00 18.53 1.74
C LEU A 308 -13.71 19.17 0.55
#